data_AF-A0A369M1H1-F1
#
_entry.id   AF-A0A369M1H1-F1
#
_cell.length_a   1.000
_cell.length_b   1.000
_cell.length_c   1.000
_cell.angle_alpha   90.00
_cell.angle_beta   90.00
_cell.angle_gamma   90.00
#
_symmetry.space_group_name_H-M   'P 1'
#
loop_
_entity.id
_entity.type
_entity.pdbx_description
1 polymer ?
#
loop_
_entity_poly.entity_id
_entity_poly.type
_entity_poly.pdbx_seq_one_letter_code
_entity_poly.pdbx_strand_id
1 'polypeptide(L)'
;METTKIPLNQCIESKLQNRTSLGDVSGLARSIEVNGQITPLIVVADGETYQLVAGHRRTAAMKKLGLEEADAYVMDGWDDARIARVLNAENNHRKDLTEAERGQGIQTMLSLGVPVADAAVSADVDEGKAEAYVRGSKLVPVDAVNLDFDAVALIGEYDDVLTEDDVVKVFSKTNPWDRLEVCRKARGRANKEALAEKLSTEGIKVVERADVEGMHWCDGECGHDGMVAVVSTTYYGEASASYYCDDAEHVHEPSAEEVAAEEAFQKRTAAYDELREHATGFAKSIYPKFPGKGHTKLRQWAHEAFEARYGCEADDAWADVKEPRGKALDQFVLMRTVPECVPELPWGALRDGFEPSYYSLDDLLGFVSFVDDILVPAGYEPTSDELEVMEHLHGMFSDEDGEATGEAFEPADAEADEGDEPPFDADEIVAPAAMAA
;
A
#
# COMPACT_ATOMS: atom_id res chain seq x y z
N MET A 1 13.13 -42.01 2.82
CA MET A 1 12.45 -42.49 4.04
C MET A 1 11.55 -43.63 3.63
N GLU A 2 11.49 -44.71 4.39
CA GLU A 2 10.53 -45.80 4.13
C GLU A 2 9.19 -45.48 4.79
N THR A 3 8.10 -45.89 4.15
CA THR A 3 6.74 -45.68 4.66
C THR A 3 6.31 -46.86 5.53
N THR A 4 5.68 -46.56 6.66
CA THR A 4 5.12 -47.55 7.59
C THR A 4 3.61 -47.40 7.64
N LYS A 5 2.87 -48.52 7.69
CA LYS A 5 1.43 -48.50 7.94
C LYS A 5 1.16 -48.25 9.41
N ILE A 6 0.38 -47.21 9.71
CA ILE A 6 -0.04 -46.85 11.06
C ILE A 6 -1.56 -46.95 11.21
N PRO A 7 -2.07 -47.35 12.39
CA PRO A 7 -3.50 -47.30 12.68
C PRO A 7 -4.01 -45.85 12.73
N LEU A 8 -5.05 -45.53 11.96
CA LEU A 8 -5.63 -44.18 11.88
C LEU A 8 -6.28 -43.73 13.20
N ASN A 9 -6.70 -44.67 14.04
CA ASN A 9 -7.25 -44.41 15.38
C ASN A 9 -6.17 -43.99 16.40
N GLN A 10 -4.90 -44.33 16.14
CA GLN A 10 -3.74 -43.91 16.94
C GLN A 10 -3.08 -42.63 16.39
N CYS A 11 -3.53 -42.14 15.23
CA CYS A 11 -3.07 -40.88 14.64
C CYS A 11 -3.85 -39.69 15.22
N ILE A 12 -3.19 -38.95 16.10
CA ILE A 12 -3.75 -37.85 16.90
C ILE A 12 -3.23 -36.51 16.36
N GLU A 13 -4.11 -35.53 16.24
CA GLU A 13 -3.74 -34.18 15.81
C GLU A 13 -2.79 -33.52 16.82
N SER A 14 -1.77 -32.83 16.31
CA SER A 14 -0.83 -32.11 17.15
C SER A 14 -1.52 -30.97 17.90
N LYS A 15 -1.23 -30.84 19.20
CA LYS A 15 -1.69 -29.69 20.01
C LYS A 15 -1.10 -28.35 19.54
N LEU A 16 -0.05 -28.41 18.72
CA LEU A 16 0.66 -27.25 18.16
C LEU A 16 0.08 -26.82 16.80
N GLN A 17 -0.98 -27.48 16.31
CA GLN A 17 -1.67 -27.11 15.09
C GLN A 17 -2.40 -25.77 15.29
N ASN A 18 -1.97 -24.72 14.58
CA ASN A 18 -2.60 -23.41 14.62
C ASN A 18 -3.75 -23.26 13.61
N ARG A 19 -3.77 -24.05 12.53
CA ARG A 19 -4.85 -23.97 11.53
C ARG A 19 -6.12 -24.62 12.05
N THR A 20 -7.20 -23.84 12.09
CA THR A 20 -8.49 -24.28 12.67
C THR A 20 -9.44 -24.92 11.65
N SER A 21 -9.33 -24.58 10.37
CA SER A 21 -10.20 -25.07 9.30
C SER A 21 -9.45 -25.81 8.19
N LEU A 22 -9.91 -27.04 7.90
CA LEU A 22 -9.36 -27.91 6.85
C LEU A 22 -10.04 -27.75 5.48
N GLY A 23 -11.15 -26.99 5.42
CA GLY A 23 -11.99 -26.86 4.22
C GLY A 23 -12.70 -28.16 3.82
N ASP A 24 -13.27 -28.18 2.60
CA ASP A 24 -13.88 -29.41 2.07
C ASP A 24 -12.80 -30.43 1.67
N VAL A 25 -13.01 -31.67 2.11
CA VAL A 25 -12.15 -32.84 1.84
C VAL A 25 -12.85 -33.89 0.98
N SER A 26 -14.08 -33.63 0.50
CA SER A 26 -14.88 -34.62 -0.24
C SER A 26 -14.24 -35.02 -1.56
N GLY A 27 -13.68 -34.07 -2.32
CA GLY A 27 -12.91 -34.37 -3.53
C GLY A 27 -11.66 -35.19 -3.25
N LEU A 28 -10.95 -34.88 -2.16
CA LEU A 28 -9.77 -35.62 -1.72
C LEU A 28 -10.13 -37.05 -1.28
N ALA A 29 -11.23 -37.22 -0.55
CA ALA A 29 -11.74 -38.53 -0.16
C ALA A 29 -12.06 -39.38 -1.40
N ARG A 30 -12.76 -38.82 -2.40
CA ARG A 30 -13.01 -39.54 -3.66
C ARG A 30 -11.71 -39.92 -4.38
N SER A 31 -10.71 -39.04 -4.39
CA SER A 31 -9.41 -39.36 -4.98
C SER A 31 -8.69 -40.51 -4.26
N ILE A 32 -8.71 -40.51 -2.92
CA ILE A 32 -8.12 -41.58 -2.10
C ILE A 32 -8.87 -42.91 -2.30
N GLU A 33 -10.19 -42.87 -2.44
CA GLU A 33 -11.00 -44.06 -2.73
C GLU A 33 -10.62 -44.71 -4.07
N VAL A 34 -10.36 -43.90 -5.11
CA VAL A 34 -10.03 -44.39 -6.46
C VAL A 34 -8.56 -44.79 -6.59
N ASN A 35 -7.64 -43.97 -6.08
CA ASN A 35 -6.20 -44.10 -6.34
C ASN A 35 -5.41 -44.65 -5.16
N GLY A 36 -6.04 -44.82 -4.00
CA GLY A 36 -5.35 -45.08 -2.74
C GLY A 36 -4.61 -43.85 -2.20
N GLN A 37 -3.87 -44.05 -1.11
CA GLN A 37 -3.05 -43.00 -0.51
C GLN A 37 -1.75 -42.82 -1.30
N ILE A 38 -1.73 -41.85 -2.21
CA ILE A 38 -0.52 -41.56 -3.03
C ILE A 38 0.58 -40.90 -2.19
N THR A 39 0.21 -40.00 -1.29
CA THR A 39 1.18 -39.25 -0.46
C THR A 39 1.10 -39.73 0.99
N PRO A 40 2.20 -40.23 1.58
CA PRO A 40 2.27 -40.64 2.98
C PRO A 40 2.09 -39.47 3.96
N LEU A 41 1.51 -39.72 5.13
CA LEU A 41 1.46 -38.75 6.24
C LEU A 41 2.87 -38.52 6.82
N ILE A 42 3.06 -37.43 7.54
CA ILE A 42 4.26 -37.26 8.40
C ILE A 42 3.75 -37.24 9.84
N VAL A 43 4.26 -38.17 10.65
CA VAL A 43 3.89 -38.31 12.05
C VAL A 43 5.14 -38.43 12.92
N VAL A 44 5.04 -38.04 14.19
CA VAL A 44 6.06 -38.29 15.21
C VAL A 44 5.55 -39.37 16.15
N ALA A 45 6.38 -40.37 16.46
CA ALA A 45 6.02 -41.39 17.43
C ALA A 45 5.95 -40.81 18.85
N ASP A 46 4.81 -41.01 19.53
CA ASP A 46 4.58 -40.60 20.92
C ASP A 46 3.93 -41.76 21.70
N GLY A 47 4.78 -42.59 22.31
CA GLY A 47 4.36 -43.79 23.02
C GLY A 47 3.63 -44.79 22.11
N GLU A 48 2.35 -45.04 22.40
CA GLU A 48 1.48 -45.92 21.60
C GLU A 48 0.69 -45.16 20.51
N THR A 49 0.93 -43.85 20.38
CA THR A 49 0.22 -42.97 19.44
C THR A 49 1.17 -42.30 18.46
N TYR A 50 0.59 -41.70 17.43
CA TYR A 50 1.31 -40.97 16.38
C TYR A 50 0.79 -39.54 16.35
N GLN A 51 1.65 -38.58 16.65
CA GLN A 51 1.31 -37.16 16.54
C GLN A 51 1.40 -36.73 15.08
N LEU A 52 0.29 -36.27 14.52
CA LEU A 52 0.19 -35.83 13.13
C LEU A 52 0.86 -34.47 12.95
N VAL A 53 1.88 -34.43 12.08
CA VAL A 53 2.60 -33.21 11.72
C VAL A 53 2.20 -32.71 10.34
N ALA A 54 2.05 -33.62 9.35
CA ALA A 54 1.60 -33.23 8.01
C ALA A 54 0.59 -34.22 7.44
N GLY A 55 -0.41 -33.69 6.72
CA GLY A 55 -1.48 -34.49 6.12
C GLY A 55 -2.81 -34.46 6.89
N HIS A 56 -3.11 -33.37 7.61
CA HIS A 56 -4.38 -33.16 8.32
C HIS A 56 -5.62 -33.36 7.43
N ARG A 57 -5.63 -32.76 6.23
CA ARG A 57 -6.73 -32.95 5.25
C ARG A 57 -6.86 -34.39 4.76
N ARG A 58 -5.73 -35.08 4.55
CA ARG A 58 -5.70 -36.50 4.14
C ARG A 58 -6.23 -37.39 5.26
N THR A 59 -5.80 -37.16 6.49
CA THR A 59 -6.29 -37.88 7.67
C THR A 59 -7.79 -37.71 7.83
N ALA A 60 -8.32 -36.50 7.68
CA ALA A 60 -9.76 -36.24 7.70
C ALA A 60 -10.51 -36.95 6.55
N ALA A 61 -9.97 -36.94 5.33
CA ALA A 61 -10.53 -37.65 4.18
C ALA A 61 -10.55 -39.18 4.39
N MET A 62 -9.45 -39.76 4.88
CA MET A 62 -9.34 -41.20 5.16
C MET A 62 -10.30 -41.64 6.28
N LYS A 63 -10.43 -40.82 7.34
CA LYS A 63 -11.42 -41.05 8.41
C LYS A 63 -12.85 -40.98 7.87
N LYS A 64 -13.15 -40.06 6.94
CA LYS A 64 -14.47 -39.96 6.26
C LYS A 64 -14.80 -41.19 5.43
N LEU A 65 -13.80 -41.84 4.83
CA LEU A 65 -13.95 -43.10 4.08
C LEU A 65 -14.04 -44.34 4.97
N GLY A 66 -13.76 -44.23 6.27
CA GLY A 66 -13.73 -45.37 7.19
C GLY A 66 -12.49 -46.25 7.04
N LEU A 67 -11.37 -45.72 6.55
CA LEU A 67 -10.11 -46.45 6.47
C LEU A 67 -9.52 -46.68 7.87
N GLU A 68 -8.95 -47.86 8.10
CA GLU A 68 -8.36 -48.25 9.39
C GLU A 68 -6.87 -47.91 9.50
N GLU A 69 -6.16 -47.87 8.38
CA GLU A 69 -4.71 -47.65 8.32
C GLU A 69 -4.33 -46.56 7.32
N ALA A 70 -3.20 -45.89 7.57
CA ALA A 70 -2.59 -44.93 6.67
C ALA A 70 -1.09 -45.21 6.51
N ASP A 71 -0.56 -44.98 5.31
CA ASP A 71 0.87 -44.97 5.05
C ASP A 71 1.48 -43.65 5.59
N ALA A 72 2.52 -43.75 6.41
CA ALA A 72 3.15 -42.61 7.05
C ALA A 72 4.68 -42.72 7.11
N TYR A 73 5.35 -41.58 7.06
CA TYR A 73 6.72 -41.43 7.53
C TYR A 73 6.66 -41.21 9.04
N VAL A 74 7.16 -42.20 9.79
CA VAL A 74 7.25 -42.14 11.25
C VAL A 74 8.60 -41.54 11.61
N MET A 75 8.56 -40.36 12.22
CA MET A 75 9.72 -39.64 12.68
C MET A 75 9.96 -39.92 14.16
N ASP A 76 11.20 -40.23 14.52
CA ASP A 76 11.60 -40.47 15.90
C ASP A 76 12.36 -39.27 16.48
N GLY A 77 12.11 -38.97 17.76
CA GLY A 77 12.90 -38.02 18.55
C GLY A 77 12.74 -36.55 18.15
N TRP A 78 11.62 -36.16 17.54
CA TRP A 78 11.33 -34.76 17.29
C TRP A 78 10.81 -34.10 18.57
N ASP A 79 11.33 -32.93 18.89
CA ASP A 79 10.82 -32.09 19.97
C ASP A 79 9.68 -31.18 19.49
N ASP A 80 8.97 -30.58 20.45
CA ASP A 80 7.86 -29.67 20.17
C ASP A 80 8.30 -28.48 19.30
N ALA A 81 9.52 -27.97 19.49
CA ALA A 81 10.07 -26.86 18.71
C ALA A 81 10.19 -27.21 17.23
N ARG A 82 10.73 -28.39 16.90
CA ARG A 82 10.82 -28.88 15.52
C ARG A 82 9.44 -29.16 14.94
N ILE A 83 8.54 -29.77 15.72
CA ILE A 83 7.17 -30.05 15.29
C ILE A 83 6.43 -28.74 14.93
N ALA A 84 6.54 -27.71 15.78
CA ALA A 84 5.93 -26.41 15.55
C ALA A 84 6.44 -25.73 14.27
N ARG A 85 7.76 -25.76 14.01
CA ARG A 85 8.33 -25.19 12.77
C ARG A 85 7.79 -25.88 11.52
N VAL A 86 7.76 -27.23 11.52
CA VAL A 86 7.29 -27.99 10.36
C VAL A 86 5.79 -27.80 10.13
N LEU A 87 4.99 -27.72 11.19
CA LEU A 87 3.55 -27.42 11.10
C LEU A 87 3.30 -26.05 10.47
N ASN A 88 3.99 -25.01 10.94
CA ASN A 88 3.82 -23.65 10.40
C ASN A 88 4.25 -23.57 8.93
N ALA A 89 5.40 -24.15 8.58
CA ALA A 89 5.86 -24.20 7.19
C ALA A 89 4.87 -24.96 6.27
N GLU A 90 4.29 -26.07 6.73
CA GLU A 90 3.28 -26.81 5.96
C GLU A 90 1.96 -26.05 5.80
N ASN A 91 1.58 -25.29 6.83
CA ASN A 91 0.36 -24.50 6.84
C ASN A 91 0.42 -23.29 5.90
N ASN A 92 1.60 -22.67 5.79
CA ASN A 92 1.84 -21.52 4.91
C ASN A 92 1.85 -21.87 3.43
N HIS A 93 2.37 -23.05 3.04
CA HIS A 93 2.31 -23.51 1.65
C HIS A 93 0.88 -23.91 1.18
N ARG A 94 -0.17 -23.43 1.85
CA ARG A 94 -1.58 -23.65 1.52
C ARG A 94 -2.28 -22.28 1.35
N LYS A 95 -3.62 -22.26 1.34
CA LYS A 95 -4.37 -21.00 1.53
C LYS A 95 -3.85 -20.26 2.75
N ASP A 96 -3.67 -18.95 2.60
CA ASP A 96 -3.16 -18.01 3.60
C ASP A 96 -3.76 -18.26 4.98
N LEU A 97 -2.88 -18.26 5.99
CA LEU A 97 -3.30 -18.23 7.38
C LEU A 97 -3.98 -16.90 7.68
N THR A 98 -4.98 -16.93 8.54
CA THR A 98 -5.51 -15.70 9.14
C THR A 98 -4.45 -15.06 10.03
N GLU A 99 -4.54 -13.74 10.23
CA GLU A 99 -3.65 -12.98 11.14
C GLU A 99 -3.56 -13.62 12.54
N ALA A 100 -4.68 -14.10 13.05
CA ALA A 100 -4.73 -14.77 14.34
C ALA A 100 -3.97 -16.11 14.36
N GLU A 101 -4.16 -16.93 13.32
CA GLU A 101 -3.44 -18.20 13.17
C GLU A 101 -1.92 -17.97 13.01
N ARG A 102 -1.54 -16.92 12.28
CA ARG A 102 -0.14 -16.51 12.09
C ARG A 102 0.50 -16.07 13.42
N GLY A 103 -0.16 -15.17 14.16
CA GLY A 103 0.30 -14.73 15.48
C GLY A 103 0.45 -15.89 16.46
N GLN A 104 -0.55 -16.76 16.54
CA GLN A 104 -0.50 -17.96 17.40
C GLN A 104 0.66 -18.90 17.02
N GLY A 105 0.90 -19.09 15.72
CA GLY A 105 2.00 -19.94 15.22
C GLY A 105 3.37 -19.43 15.67
N ILE A 106 3.62 -18.13 15.46
CA ILE A 106 4.86 -17.46 15.88
C ILE A 106 4.99 -17.50 17.41
N GLN A 107 3.97 -17.12 18.16
CA GLN A 107 4.00 -17.12 19.63
C GLN A 107 4.30 -18.51 20.19
N THR A 108 3.72 -19.56 19.59
CA THR A 108 3.99 -20.96 19.97
C THR A 108 5.45 -21.31 19.74
N MET A 109 6.01 -21.02 18.56
CA MET A 109 7.43 -21.29 18.27
C MET A 109 8.36 -20.57 19.24
N LEU A 110 8.11 -19.29 19.51
CA LEU A 110 8.91 -18.50 20.46
C LEU A 110 8.85 -19.07 21.87
N SER A 111 7.67 -19.49 22.33
CA SER A 111 7.50 -20.11 23.66
C SER A 111 8.27 -21.44 23.81
N LEU A 112 8.53 -22.12 22.69
CA LEU A 112 9.31 -23.36 22.61
C LEU A 112 10.81 -23.10 22.43
N GLY A 113 11.25 -21.84 22.47
CA GLY A 113 12.65 -21.46 22.33
C GLY A 113 13.17 -21.45 20.90
N VAL A 114 12.29 -21.42 19.90
CA VAL A 114 12.68 -21.23 18.50
C VAL A 114 13.20 -19.79 18.32
N PRO A 115 14.37 -19.58 17.69
CA PRO A 115 14.86 -18.24 17.36
C PRO A 115 13.87 -17.47 16.48
N VAL A 116 13.83 -16.13 16.62
CA VAL A 116 12.91 -15.27 15.85
C VAL A 116 13.11 -15.44 14.34
N ALA A 117 14.37 -15.48 13.87
CA ALA A 117 14.70 -15.73 12.47
C ALA A 117 14.09 -17.04 11.93
N ASP A 118 14.24 -18.13 12.67
CA ASP A 118 13.69 -19.44 12.29
C ASP A 118 12.17 -19.46 12.30
N ALA A 119 11.56 -18.76 13.27
CA ALA A 119 10.12 -18.58 13.37
C ALA A 119 9.59 -17.74 12.19
N ALA A 120 10.30 -16.68 11.81
CA ALA A 120 9.95 -15.80 10.69
C ALA A 120 9.97 -16.57 9.36
N VAL A 121 11.04 -17.34 9.10
CA VAL A 121 11.14 -18.21 7.92
C VAL A 121 10.05 -19.27 7.91
N SER A 122 9.79 -19.91 9.04
CA SER A 122 8.75 -20.95 9.13
C SER A 122 7.35 -20.36 8.95
N ALA A 123 7.14 -19.12 9.38
CA ALA A 123 5.90 -18.38 9.30
C ALA A 123 5.75 -17.54 8.00
N ASP A 124 6.74 -17.57 7.11
CA ASP A 124 6.78 -16.80 5.86
C ASP A 124 6.46 -15.31 6.10
N VAL A 125 7.24 -14.70 7.01
CA VAL A 125 7.18 -13.28 7.35
C VAL A 125 8.58 -12.69 7.35
N ASP A 126 8.66 -11.38 7.11
CA ASP A 126 9.89 -10.62 7.30
C ASP A 126 10.39 -10.74 8.77
N GLU A 127 11.71 -10.87 8.94
CA GLU A 127 12.34 -11.03 10.25
C GLU A 127 12.14 -9.78 11.11
N GLY A 128 12.30 -8.58 10.54
CA GLY A 128 12.09 -7.32 11.26
C GLY A 128 10.65 -7.17 11.73
N LYS A 129 9.68 -7.59 10.91
CA LYS A 129 8.27 -7.66 11.30
C LYS A 129 8.01 -8.66 12.42
N ALA A 130 8.64 -9.83 12.39
CA ALA A 130 8.53 -10.81 13.48
C ALA A 130 9.17 -10.29 14.79
N GLU A 131 10.30 -9.59 14.71
CA GLU A 131 10.91 -8.92 15.87
C GLU A 131 10.02 -7.82 16.43
N ALA A 132 9.41 -7.02 15.56
CA ALA A 132 8.42 -6.02 15.96
C ALA A 132 7.24 -6.69 16.67
N TYR A 133 6.69 -7.77 16.12
CA TYR A 133 5.65 -8.55 16.78
C TYR A 133 6.06 -9.01 18.19
N VAL A 134 7.30 -9.48 18.36
CA VAL A 134 7.81 -9.87 19.68
C VAL A 134 7.84 -8.70 20.66
N ARG A 135 8.28 -7.51 20.23
CA ARG A 135 8.26 -6.31 21.06
C ARG A 135 6.83 -5.89 21.41
N GLY A 136 5.96 -5.82 20.41
CA GLY A 136 4.56 -5.46 20.58
C GLY A 136 3.80 -6.41 21.50
N SER A 137 4.05 -7.72 21.42
CA SER A 137 3.40 -8.73 22.26
C SER A 137 3.57 -8.48 23.78
N LYS A 138 4.61 -7.74 24.18
CA LYS A 138 4.88 -7.37 25.58
C LYS A 138 4.03 -6.19 26.06
N LEU A 139 3.51 -5.39 25.14
CA LEU A 139 2.66 -4.22 25.41
C LEU A 139 1.17 -4.54 25.32
N VAL A 140 0.83 -5.70 24.78
CA VAL A 140 -0.55 -6.12 24.51
C VAL A 140 -1.02 -7.10 25.57
N PRO A 141 -2.28 -7.02 26.05
CA PRO A 141 -2.84 -8.04 26.93
C PRO A 141 -2.76 -9.42 26.29
N VAL A 142 -2.46 -10.46 27.09
CA VAL A 142 -2.24 -11.84 26.60
C VAL A 142 -3.36 -12.32 25.66
N ASP A 143 -4.61 -11.98 25.96
CA ASP A 143 -5.78 -12.39 25.18
C ASP A 143 -5.87 -11.69 23.81
N ALA A 144 -5.14 -10.59 23.61
CA ALA A 144 -5.13 -9.80 22.37
C ALA A 144 -3.90 -10.05 21.48
N VAL A 145 -2.85 -10.72 21.98
CA VAL A 145 -1.58 -10.97 21.27
C VAL A 145 -1.79 -11.74 19.96
N ASN A 146 -2.77 -12.64 19.92
CA ASN A 146 -3.04 -13.48 18.75
C ASN A 146 -4.28 -13.03 17.97
N LEU A 147 -4.77 -11.80 18.15
CA LEU A 147 -5.94 -11.34 17.40
C LEU A 147 -5.56 -10.84 16.01
N ASP A 148 -4.46 -10.11 15.91
CA ASP A 148 -4.07 -9.39 14.71
C ASP A 148 -2.55 -9.23 14.71
N PHE A 149 -1.86 -10.04 13.90
CA PHE A 149 -0.41 -10.09 13.87
C PHE A 149 0.17 -8.75 13.40
N ASP A 150 -0.41 -8.16 12.35
CA ASP A 150 -0.02 -6.86 11.83
C ASP A 150 -0.18 -5.72 12.85
N ALA A 151 -1.29 -5.67 13.58
CA ALA A 151 -1.49 -4.66 14.63
C ALA A 151 -0.44 -4.78 15.74
N VAL A 152 -0.15 -5.99 16.19
CA VAL A 152 0.84 -6.24 17.25
C VAL A 152 2.25 -5.92 16.76
N ALA A 153 2.58 -6.26 15.50
CA ALA A 153 3.85 -5.87 14.90
C ALA A 153 4.00 -4.34 14.83
N LEU A 154 2.97 -3.63 14.35
CA LEU A 154 2.96 -2.16 14.32
C LEU A 154 3.14 -1.55 15.71
N ILE A 155 2.49 -2.10 16.74
CA ILE A 155 2.69 -1.66 18.13
C ILE A 155 4.16 -1.81 18.52
N GLY A 156 4.80 -2.90 18.12
CA GLY A 156 6.21 -3.15 18.38
C GLY A 156 7.21 -2.31 17.59
N GLU A 157 6.79 -1.62 16.53
CA GLU A 157 7.61 -0.60 15.85
C GLU A 157 7.63 0.74 16.61
N TYR A 158 6.67 0.94 17.51
CA TYR A 158 6.51 2.16 18.30
C TYR A 158 6.53 1.86 19.81
N ASP A 159 7.14 0.75 20.22
CA ASP A 159 7.10 0.25 21.60
C ASP A 159 7.77 1.19 22.61
N ASP A 160 8.65 2.07 22.13
CA ASP A 160 9.34 3.09 22.89
C ASP A 160 8.52 4.35 23.18
N VAL A 161 7.43 4.59 22.43
CA VAL A 161 6.61 5.82 22.53
C VAL A 161 5.13 5.60 22.81
N LEU A 162 4.62 4.37 22.65
CA LEU A 162 3.21 4.06 22.86
C LEU A 162 2.86 3.99 24.36
N THR A 163 1.71 4.58 24.70
CA THR A 163 1.08 4.40 26.02
C THR A 163 0.04 3.28 25.98
N GLU A 164 -0.41 2.80 27.15
CA GLU A 164 -1.51 1.81 27.23
C GLU A 164 -2.77 2.27 26.49
N ASP A 165 -3.13 3.55 26.62
CA ASP A 165 -4.28 4.14 25.92
C ASP A 165 -4.10 4.13 24.40
N ASP A 166 -2.87 4.27 23.90
CA ASP A 166 -2.59 4.26 22.47
C ASP A 166 -2.65 2.83 21.92
N VAL A 167 -2.15 1.84 22.67
CA VAL A 167 -2.32 0.42 22.34
C VAL A 167 -3.81 0.06 22.20
N VAL A 168 -4.65 0.50 23.15
CA VAL A 168 -6.11 0.29 23.09
C VAL A 168 -6.72 0.96 21.86
N LYS A 169 -6.30 2.19 21.53
CA LYS A 169 -6.76 2.88 20.33
C LYS A 169 -6.37 2.14 19.06
N VAL A 170 -5.15 1.62 18.95
CA VAL A 170 -4.71 0.83 17.78
C VAL A 170 -5.65 -0.36 17.57
N PHE A 171 -5.96 -1.14 18.61
CA PHE A 171 -6.89 -2.26 18.49
C PHE A 171 -8.33 -1.86 18.20
N SER A 172 -8.75 -0.66 18.60
CA SER A 172 -10.09 -0.14 18.29
C SER A 172 -10.29 0.22 16.81
N LYS A 173 -9.20 0.31 16.04
CA LYS A 173 -9.23 0.65 14.61
C LYS A 173 -9.19 -0.60 13.75
N THR A 174 -9.99 -0.59 12.69
CA THR A 174 -10.02 -1.64 11.67
C THR A 174 -9.16 -1.30 10.45
N ASN A 175 -9.00 -0.01 10.13
CA ASN A 175 -8.19 0.45 9.01
C ASN A 175 -6.70 0.53 9.41
N PRO A 176 -5.76 -0.09 8.65
CA PRO A 176 -4.33 0.03 8.88
C PRO A 176 -3.81 1.48 8.96
N TRP A 177 -4.35 2.39 8.14
CA TRP A 177 -3.94 3.79 8.14
C TRP A 177 -4.33 4.52 9.42
N ASP A 178 -5.52 4.23 9.96
CA ASP A 178 -5.96 4.80 11.24
C ASP A 178 -5.11 4.28 12.41
N ARG A 179 -4.68 3.01 12.36
CA ARG A 179 -3.75 2.43 13.33
C ARG A 179 -2.40 3.14 13.29
N LEU A 180 -1.86 3.32 12.09
CA LEU A 180 -0.60 4.02 11.87
C LEU A 180 -0.68 5.49 12.33
N GLU A 181 -1.81 6.16 12.11
CA GLU A 181 -2.02 7.54 12.57
C GLU A 181 -1.93 7.65 14.10
N VAL A 182 -2.48 6.69 14.85
CA VAL A 182 -2.34 6.64 16.31
C VAL A 182 -0.86 6.54 16.70
N CYS A 183 -0.11 5.62 16.09
CA CYS A 183 1.32 5.43 16.35
C CYS A 183 2.15 6.68 15.99
N ARG A 184 1.91 7.29 14.83
CA ARG A 184 2.56 8.53 14.39
C ARG A 184 2.28 9.70 15.34
N LYS A 185 1.04 9.82 15.82
CA LYS A 185 0.70 10.83 16.85
C LYS A 185 1.45 10.59 18.16
N ALA A 186 1.60 9.34 18.59
CA ALA A 186 2.38 9.01 19.78
C ALA A 186 3.86 9.40 19.60
N ARG A 187 4.47 9.05 18.45
CA ARG A 187 5.83 9.48 18.07
C ARG A 187 5.97 11.00 18.03
N GLY A 188 4.99 11.70 17.43
CA GLY A 188 4.94 13.15 17.37
C GLY A 188 4.94 13.79 18.75
N ARG A 189 4.13 13.30 19.69
CA ARG A 189 4.15 13.81 21.08
C ARG A 189 5.52 13.63 21.72
N ALA A 190 6.11 12.43 21.62
CA ALA A 190 7.43 12.15 22.20
C ALA A 190 8.53 13.06 21.60
N ASN A 191 8.52 13.23 20.28
CA ASN A 191 9.47 14.12 19.60
C ASN A 191 9.25 15.59 19.96
N LYS A 192 7.99 16.03 20.10
CA LYS A 192 7.64 17.39 20.54
C LYS A 192 8.16 17.66 21.95
N GLU A 193 7.95 16.72 22.87
CA GLU A 193 8.44 16.81 24.25
C GLU A 193 9.97 16.86 24.29
N ALA A 194 10.65 15.97 23.55
CA ALA A 194 12.11 15.93 23.49
C ALA A 194 12.71 17.23 22.90
N LEU A 195 12.12 17.76 21.83
CA LEU A 195 12.57 19.02 21.24
C LEU A 195 12.31 20.20 22.18
N ALA A 196 11.17 20.22 22.87
CA ALA A 196 10.86 21.27 23.84
C ALA A 196 11.85 21.26 25.03
N GLU A 197 12.21 20.07 25.53
CA GLU A 197 13.22 19.92 26.59
C GLU A 197 14.61 20.39 26.13
N LYS A 198 15.00 20.05 24.89
CA LYS A 198 16.25 20.52 24.29
C LYS A 198 16.30 22.06 24.22
N LEU A 199 15.26 22.69 23.68
CA LEU A 199 15.15 24.14 23.56
C LEU A 199 15.17 24.82 24.94
N SER A 200 14.46 24.25 25.91
CA SER A 200 14.49 24.75 27.29
C SER A 200 15.88 24.67 27.93
N THR A 201 16.67 23.64 27.60
CA THR A 201 18.06 23.48 28.07
C THR A 201 18.99 24.50 27.44
N GLU A 202 18.71 24.89 26.19
CA GLU A 202 19.41 25.96 25.45
C GLU A 202 18.97 27.37 25.90
N GLY A 203 18.03 27.47 26.84
CA GLY A 203 17.53 28.74 27.39
C GLY A 203 16.40 29.38 26.58
N ILE A 204 15.87 28.69 25.58
CA ILE A 204 14.78 29.18 24.74
C ILE A 204 13.45 28.82 25.38
N LYS A 205 12.60 29.81 25.61
CA LYS A 205 11.28 29.58 26.21
C LYS A 205 10.32 28.99 25.17
N VAL A 206 9.83 27.78 25.43
CA VAL A 206 8.80 27.15 24.61
C VAL A 206 7.41 27.61 25.04
N VAL A 207 6.59 28.03 24.08
CA VAL A 207 5.23 28.56 24.29
C VAL A 207 4.22 27.92 23.34
N GLU A 208 2.92 28.08 23.63
CA GLU A 208 1.87 27.59 22.75
C GLU A 208 1.62 28.56 21.59
N ARG A 209 1.03 28.07 20.50
CA ARG A 209 0.78 28.87 19.30
C ARG A 209 -0.07 30.12 19.57
N ALA A 210 -0.94 30.08 20.58
CA ALA A 210 -1.76 31.21 20.99
C ALA A 210 -0.96 32.33 21.69
N ASP A 211 0.18 32.00 22.30
CA ASP A 211 0.97 32.97 23.07
C ASP A 211 1.86 33.85 22.18
N VAL A 212 2.01 33.49 20.90
CA VAL A 212 2.80 34.24 19.90
C VAL A 212 1.94 35.13 18.99
N GLU A 213 0.66 35.29 19.31
CA GLU A 213 -0.23 36.17 18.56
C GLU A 213 0.24 37.63 18.71
N GLY A 214 0.64 38.24 17.58
CA GLY A 214 1.21 39.59 17.54
C GLY A 214 2.74 39.67 17.72
N MET A 215 3.43 38.52 17.86
CA MET A 215 4.90 38.45 17.82
C MET A 215 5.41 38.28 16.38
N HIS A 216 6.68 38.64 16.14
CA HIS A 216 7.33 38.55 14.84
C HIS A 216 8.02 37.21 14.66
N TRP A 217 7.86 36.57 13.50
CA TRP A 217 8.59 35.35 13.15
C TRP A 217 10.07 35.68 12.88
N CYS A 218 10.98 34.84 13.37
CA CYS A 218 12.44 35.02 13.31
C CYS A 218 13.13 33.68 12.96
N ASP A 219 14.36 33.76 12.44
CA ASP A 219 15.23 32.63 12.08
C ASP A 219 15.80 31.86 13.29
N GLY A 220 15.65 32.40 14.50
CA GLY A 220 16.13 31.80 15.75
C GLY A 220 17.58 32.16 16.12
N GLU A 221 18.23 33.04 15.36
CA GLU A 221 19.61 33.49 15.63
C GLU A 221 19.67 34.81 16.42
N CYS A 222 18.52 35.43 16.71
CA CYS A 222 18.46 36.75 17.33
C CYS A 222 18.98 36.81 18.78
N GLY A 223 18.96 35.67 19.50
CA GLY A 223 19.71 35.46 20.74
C GLY A 223 19.37 36.37 21.93
N HIS A 224 18.25 37.10 21.89
CA HIS A 224 17.82 37.99 22.98
C HIS A 224 16.73 37.33 23.87
N ASP A 225 16.60 37.85 25.09
CA ASP A 225 15.71 37.29 26.14
C ASP A 225 14.22 37.22 25.75
N GLY A 226 13.80 37.99 24.73
CA GLY A 226 12.43 38.02 24.21
C GLY A 226 12.10 36.90 23.20
N MET A 227 13.10 36.09 22.82
CA MET A 227 12.92 34.98 21.87
C MET A 227 12.17 33.81 22.51
N VAL A 228 11.15 33.34 21.80
CA VAL A 228 10.33 32.18 22.18
C VAL A 228 10.22 31.20 21.01
N ALA A 229 9.97 29.93 21.30
CA ALA A 229 9.76 28.90 20.29
C ALA A 229 8.39 28.26 20.43
N VAL A 230 7.73 28.00 19.30
CA VAL A 230 6.56 27.13 19.22
C VAL A 230 7.01 25.81 18.62
N VAL A 231 6.79 24.70 19.35
CA VAL A 231 7.11 23.37 18.84
C VAL A 231 5.86 22.74 18.24
N SER A 232 5.98 22.31 16.99
CA SER A 232 4.93 21.63 16.23
C SER A 232 5.42 20.26 15.76
N THR A 233 4.49 19.44 15.27
CA THR A 233 4.80 18.12 14.72
C THR A 233 4.30 18.01 13.30
N THR A 234 5.11 17.44 12.42
CA THR A 234 4.69 17.10 11.06
C THR A 234 3.74 15.90 11.07
N TYR A 235 3.12 15.63 9.92
CA TYR A 235 2.29 14.44 9.72
C TYR A 235 3.03 13.12 10.01
N TYR A 236 4.34 13.07 9.75
CA TYR A 236 5.19 11.90 10.00
C TYR A 236 5.64 11.77 11.47
N GLY A 237 5.24 12.70 12.34
CA GLY A 237 5.61 12.70 13.75
C GLY A 237 6.98 13.29 14.04
N GLU A 238 7.61 13.99 13.08
CA GLU A 238 8.83 14.75 13.33
C GLU A 238 8.48 16.06 14.04
N ALA A 239 9.32 16.51 14.97
CA ALA A 239 9.10 17.77 15.66
C ALA A 239 9.93 18.89 15.01
N SER A 240 9.31 20.06 14.84
CA SER A 240 9.96 21.28 14.35
C SER A 240 9.67 22.45 15.29
N ALA A 241 10.60 23.41 15.33
CA ALA A 241 10.46 24.62 16.10
C ALA A 241 10.32 25.82 15.16
N SER A 242 9.39 26.71 15.46
CA SER A 242 9.29 28.03 14.84
C SER A 242 9.58 29.10 15.89
N TYR A 243 10.47 30.03 15.58
CA TYR A 243 10.92 31.04 16.53
C TYR A 243 10.17 32.36 16.34
N TYR A 244 9.89 33.03 17.45
CA TYR A 244 9.22 34.31 17.50
C TYR A 244 9.92 35.26 18.46
N CYS A 245 9.87 36.55 18.18
CA CYS A 245 10.44 37.59 19.02
C CYS A 245 9.52 38.83 19.10
N ASP A 246 9.77 39.66 20.10
CA ASP A 246 9.04 40.92 20.36
C ASP A 246 9.66 42.13 19.64
N ASP A 247 10.78 41.95 18.94
CA ASP A 247 11.46 43.01 18.22
C ASP A 247 10.98 43.11 16.76
N ALA A 248 10.39 44.26 16.42
CA ALA A 248 9.91 44.55 15.07
C ALA A 248 11.06 44.82 14.07
N GLU A 249 12.30 45.06 14.55
CA GLU A 249 13.48 45.20 13.67
C GLU A 249 14.00 43.83 13.19
N HIS A 250 13.57 42.74 13.81
CA HIS A 250 13.95 41.35 13.50
C HIS A 250 12.88 40.59 12.71
N VAL A 251 11.96 41.30 12.05
CA VAL A 251 11.13 40.69 11.00
C VAL A 251 12.10 40.11 9.98
N HIS A 252 12.04 38.79 9.78
CA HIS A 252 12.64 38.21 8.58
C HIS A 252 11.92 38.86 7.39
N GLU A 253 12.53 39.89 6.83
CA GLU A 253 12.12 40.45 5.55
C GLU A 253 12.57 39.42 4.51
N PRO A 254 11.63 38.75 3.82
CA PRO A 254 12.01 37.85 2.74
C PRO A 254 12.88 38.64 1.77
N SER A 255 14.02 38.06 1.41
CA SER A 255 14.93 38.66 0.45
C SER A 255 14.18 39.01 -0.83
N ALA A 256 14.69 39.98 -1.59
CA ALA A 256 14.10 40.32 -2.89
C ALA A 256 14.03 39.08 -3.82
N GLU A 257 14.91 38.10 -3.61
CA GLU A 257 14.92 36.81 -4.28
C GLU A 257 13.75 35.90 -3.85
N GLU A 258 13.50 35.77 -2.54
CA GLU A 258 12.37 34.99 -2.01
C GLU A 258 11.01 35.58 -2.40
N VAL A 259 10.88 36.91 -2.38
CA VAL A 259 9.66 37.60 -2.85
C VAL A 259 9.44 37.34 -4.34
N ALA A 260 10.49 37.48 -5.16
CA ALA A 260 10.40 37.21 -6.59
C ALA A 260 10.06 35.75 -6.91
N ALA A 261 10.61 34.79 -6.15
CA ALA A 261 10.33 33.37 -6.32
C ALA A 261 8.87 33.02 -5.97
N GLU A 262 8.32 33.59 -4.89
CA GLU A 262 6.92 33.38 -4.52
C GLU A 262 5.95 34.09 -5.49
N GLU A 263 6.28 35.29 -5.97
CA GLU A 263 5.50 35.96 -7.03
C GLU A 263 5.52 35.15 -8.35
N ALA A 264 6.67 34.59 -8.73
CA ALA A 264 6.79 33.71 -9.90
C ALA A 264 5.98 32.42 -9.73
N PHE A 265 6.02 31.80 -8.56
CA PHE A 265 5.20 30.65 -8.21
C PHE A 265 3.70 30.97 -8.36
N GLN A 266 3.24 32.08 -7.76
CA GLN A 266 1.84 32.50 -7.84
C GLN A 266 1.40 32.80 -9.28
N LYS A 267 2.27 33.44 -10.09
CA LYS A 267 2.00 33.66 -11.52
C LYS A 267 1.82 32.34 -12.26
N ARG A 268 2.73 31.37 -12.06
CA ARG A 268 2.64 30.03 -12.68
C ARG A 268 1.40 29.27 -12.21
N THR A 269 1.04 29.36 -10.93
CA THR A 269 -0.19 28.73 -10.40
C THR A 269 -1.44 29.30 -11.06
N ALA A 270 -1.54 30.63 -11.20
CA ALA A 270 -2.67 31.25 -11.89
C ALA A 270 -2.76 30.81 -13.36
N ALA A 271 -1.62 30.78 -14.07
CA ALA A 271 -1.55 30.29 -15.45
C ALA A 271 -1.93 28.80 -15.56
N TYR A 272 -1.53 27.97 -14.58
CA TYR A 272 -1.91 26.56 -14.52
C TYR A 272 -3.42 26.37 -14.30
N ASP A 273 -4.04 27.14 -13.42
CA ASP A 273 -5.48 27.08 -13.19
C ASP A 273 -6.25 27.42 -14.48
N GLU A 274 -5.81 28.45 -15.21
CA GLU A 274 -6.36 28.79 -16.53
C GLU A 274 -6.12 27.69 -17.57
N LEU A 275 -4.91 27.11 -17.61
CA LEU A 275 -4.57 25.95 -18.45
C LEU A 275 -5.53 24.80 -18.19
N ARG A 276 -5.78 24.45 -16.93
CA ARG A 276 -6.65 23.34 -16.55
C ARG A 276 -8.08 23.57 -17.02
N GLU A 277 -8.61 24.79 -16.84
CA GLU A 277 -9.94 25.15 -17.34
C GLU A 277 -10.02 25.08 -18.87
N HIS A 278 -9.00 25.62 -19.55
CA HIS A 278 -8.91 25.62 -21.01
C HIS A 278 -8.78 24.21 -21.58
N ALA A 279 -7.88 23.39 -21.05
CA ALA A 279 -7.67 21.98 -21.40
C ALA A 279 -8.94 21.16 -21.17
N THR A 280 -9.61 21.35 -20.03
CA THR A 280 -10.91 20.70 -19.74
C THR A 280 -11.98 21.12 -20.75
N GLY A 281 -12.05 22.41 -21.08
CA GLY A 281 -12.97 22.95 -22.08
C GLY A 281 -12.71 22.40 -23.47
N PHE A 282 -11.44 22.31 -23.85
CA PHE A 282 -11.01 21.76 -25.13
C PHE A 282 -11.29 20.26 -25.22
N ALA A 283 -10.98 19.49 -24.18
CA ALA A 283 -11.29 18.05 -24.08
C ALA A 283 -12.79 17.79 -24.26
N LYS A 284 -13.66 18.61 -23.65
CA LYS A 284 -15.12 18.57 -23.86
C LYS A 284 -15.51 18.89 -25.31
N SER A 285 -14.76 19.72 -26.01
CA SER A 285 -15.04 20.15 -27.39
C SER A 285 -14.65 19.13 -28.46
N ILE A 286 -13.62 18.32 -28.20
CA ILE A 286 -13.17 17.24 -29.09
C ILE A 286 -13.93 15.93 -28.86
N TYR A 287 -14.56 15.77 -27.70
CA TYR A 287 -15.38 14.61 -27.34
C TYR A 287 -16.44 14.20 -28.39
N PRO A 288 -17.22 15.11 -29.03
CA PRO A 288 -18.19 14.73 -30.05
C PRO A 288 -17.57 14.22 -31.36
N LYS A 289 -16.27 14.43 -31.57
CA LYS A 289 -15.55 14.13 -32.81
C LYS A 289 -14.66 12.89 -32.71
N PHE A 290 -14.65 12.19 -31.57
CA PHE A 290 -13.74 11.08 -31.25
C PHE A 290 -14.03 9.82 -32.11
N PRO A 291 -13.31 9.54 -33.22
CA PRO A 291 -13.71 8.52 -34.16
C PRO A 291 -12.72 7.35 -34.11
N GLY A 292 -12.94 6.41 -33.19
CA GLY A 292 -12.61 4.99 -33.36
C GLY A 292 -11.17 4.52 -33.67
N LYS A 293 -10.17 5.37 -33.88
CA LYS A 293 -8.74 5.01 -34.00
C LYS A 293 -7.87 6.19 -33.53
N GLY A 294 -6.93 5.94 -32.62
CA GLY A 294 -5.78 6.84 -32.41
C GLY A 294 -5.63 7.55 -31.06
N HIS A 295 -6.56 7.46 -30.11
CA HIS A 295 -6.40 8.08 -28.78
C HIS A 295 -6.68 7.09 -27.66
N THR A 296 -5.91 5.99 -27.63
CA THR A 296 -6.01 4.92 -26.62
C THR A 296 -5.76 5.45 -25.21
N LYS A 297 -4.81 6.38 -25.04
CA LYS A 297 -4.45 6.97 -23.73
C LYS A 297 -5.59 7.76 -23.08
N LEU A 298 -6.29 8.64 -23.83
CA LEU A 298 -7.42 9.41 -23.25
C LEU A 298 -8.57 8.50 -22.83
N ARG A 299 -8.81 7.43 -23.62
CA ARG A 299 -9.81 6.41 -23.26
C ARG A 299 -9.39 5.70 -21.99
N GLN A 300 -8.14 5.25 -21.91
CA GLN A 300 -7.57 4.61 -20.72
C GLN A 300 -7.74 5.50 -19.49
N TRP A 301 -7.31 6.76 -19.52
CA TRP A 301 -7.47 7.68 -18.39
C TRP A 301 -8.92 7.96 -18.01
N ALA A 302 -9.84 7.98 -18.98
CA ALA A 302 -11.26 8.12 -18.68
C ALA A 302 -11.83 6.91 -17.93
N HIS A 303 -11.35 5.70 -18.24
CA HIS A 303 -11.67 4.47 -17.53
C HIS A 303 -11.01 4.42 -16.15
N GLU A 304 -9.72 4.74 -16.03
CA GLU A 304 -9.02 4.82 -14.74
C GLU A 304 -9.68 5.85 -13.80
N ALA A 305 -10.05 7.03 -14.31
CA ALA A 305 -10.79 8.04 -13.54
C ALA A 305 -12.20 7.57 -13.14
N PHE A 306 -12.83 6.70 -13.94
CA PHE A 306 -14.10 6.08 -13.59
C PHE A 306 -13.91 5.07 -12.45
N GLU A 307 -12.94 4.18 -12.57
CA GLU A 307 -12.64 3.16 -11.56
C GLU A 307 -12.24 3.79 -10.23
N ALA A 308 -11.37 4.81 -10.24
CA ALA A 308 -11.00 5.55 -9.04
C ALA A 308 -12.20 6.20 -8.36
N ARG A 309 -13.15 6.74 -9.14
CA ARG A 309 -14.34 7.42 -8.61
C ARG A 309 -15.39 6.46 -8.08
N TYR A 310 -15.60 5.32 -8.73
CA TYR A 310 -16.69 4.39 -8.44
C TYR A 310 -16.23 3.11 -7.72
N GLY A 311 -14.92 2.90 -7.55
CA GLY A 311 -14.33 1.78 -6.82
C GLY A 311 -14.61 0.41 -7.45
N CYS A 312 -14.90 0.38 -8.75
CA CYS A 312 -15.19 -0.84 -9.51
C CYS A 312 -14.86 -0.63 -10.99
N GLU A 313 -14.56 -1.72 -11.68
CA GLU A 313 -14.39 -1.72 -13.14
C GLU A 313 -15.69 -1.26 -13.83
N ALA A 314 -15.54 -0.62 -14.98
CA ALA A 314 -16.68 -0.12 -15.74
C ALA A 314 -17.67 -1.24 -16.09
N ASP A 315 -17.22 -2.47 -16.33
CA ASP A 315 -18.09 -3.60 -16.63
C ASP A 315 -18.77 -4.19 -15.37
N ASP A 316 -18.10 -4.16 -14.22
CA ASP A 316 -18.61 -4.64 -12.94
C ASP A 316 -19.74 -3.76 -12.38
N ALA A 317 -19.63 -2.44 -12.57
CA ALA A 317 -20.63 -1.46 -12.13
C ALA A 317 -22.03 -1.74 -12.70
N TRP A 318 -22.14 -2.49 -13.81
CA TRP A 318 -23.39 -2.68 -14.56
C TRP A 318 -23.76 -4.15 -14.80
N ALA A 319 -23.15 -5.10 -14.09
CA ALA A 319 -23.43 -6.54 -14.25
C ALA A 319 -24.93 -6.92 -14.15
N ASP A 320 -25.72 -6.16 -13.37
CA ASP A 320 -27.15 -6.39 -13.13
C ASP A 320 -28.09 -5.48 -13.95
N VAL A 321 -27.56 -4.52 -14.71
CA VAL A 321 -28.36 -3.58 -15.51
C VAL A 321 -28.24 -3.94 -16.99
N LYS A 322 -29.36 -3.85 -17.72
CA LYS A 322 -29.38 -4.10 -19.17
C LYS A 322 -28.80 -2.89 -19.90
N GLU A 323 -27.48 -2.70 -19.82
CA GLU A 323 -26.82 -1.44 -20.15
C GLU A 323 -25.71 -1.54 -21.21
N PRO A 324 -25.27 -0.41 -21.79
CA PRO A 324 -24.67 -0.34 -23.12
C PRO A 324 -23.33 -1.05 -23.20
N ARG A 325 -23.08 -1.77 -24.29
CA ARG A 325 -21.78 -2.41 -24.57
C ARG A 325 -20.99 -1.68 -25.64
N GLY A 326 -19.67 -1.69 -25.51
CA GLY A 326 -18.75 -1.08 -26.46
C GLY A 326 -18.87 0.44 -26.52
N LYS A 327 -19.06 1.01 -27.72
CA LYS A 327 -19.00 2.46 -27.99
C LYS A 327 -19.91 3.32 -27.10
N ALA A 328 -21.04 2.80 -26.64
CA ALA A 328 -21.97 3.55 -25.80
C ALA A 328 -21.54 3.60 -24.31
N LEU A 329 -20.80 2.59 -23.82
CA LEU A 329 -20.16 2.62 -22.51
C LEU A 329 -18.97 3.60 -22.51
N ASP A 330 -18.11 3.51 -23.54
CA ASP A 330 -17.01 4.46 -23.75
C ASP A 330 -17.51 5.91 -23.74
N GLN A 331 -18.58 6.16 -24.49
CA GLN A 331 -19.18 7.48 -24.59
C GLN A 331 -19.73 7.96 -23.23
N PHE A 332 -20.30 7.07 -22.43
CA PHE A 332 -20.82 7.39 -21.10
C PHE A 332 -19.71 7.68 -20.08
N VAL A 333 -18.69 6.82 -20.03
CA VAL A 333 -17.50 7.00 -19.17
C VAL A 333 -16.88 8.35 -19.47
N LEU A 334 -16.58 8.63 -20.74
CA LEU A 334 -16.05 9.92 -21.18
C LEU A 334 -16.95 11.09 -20.76
N MET A 335 -18.28 11.02 -20.93
CA MET A 335 -19.18 12.10 -20.48
C MET A 335 -19.11 12.39 -18.98
N ARG A 336 -18.88 11.36 -18.17
CA ARG A 336 -18.89 11.46 -16.70
C ARG A 336 -17.54 11.85 -16.13
N THR A 337 -16.44 11.52 -16.80
CA THR A 337 -15.08 11.64 -16.24
C THR A 337 -14.18 12.62 -16.99
N VAL A 338 -14.60 13.26 -18.09
CA VAL A 338 -13.77 14.24 -18.83
C VAL A 338 -13.13 15.34 -17.95
N PRO A 339 -13.80 15.96 -16.96
CA PRO A 339 -13.13 16.92 -16.06
C PRO A 339 -12.04 16.29 -15.20
N GLU A 340 -12.17 15.00 -14.91
CA GLU A 340 -11.23 14.20 -14.10
C GLU A 340 -10.15 13.54 -14.97
N CYS A 341 -10.25 13.63 -16.30
CA CYS A 341 -9.24 13.12 -17.25
C CYS A 341 -8.02 14.03 -17.39
N VAL A 342 -8.10 15.27 -16.88
CA VAL A 342 -6.96 16.19 -16.86
C VAL A 342 -6.15 15.88 -15.59
N PRO A 343 -4.93 15.32 -15.69
CA PRO A 343 -4.12 15.01 -14.52
C PRO A 343 -3.89 16.26 -13.66
N GLU A 344 -3.71 16.08 -12.36
CA GLU A 344 -3.33 17.17 -11.46
C GLU A 344 -1.81 17.23 -11.33
N LEU A 345 -1.27 18.44 -11.16
CA LEU A 345 0.14 18.60 -10.82
C LEU A 345 0.35 18.36 -9.33
N PRO A 346 1.45 17.70 -8.92
CA PRO A 346 1.83 17.59 -7.52
C PRO A 346 1.96 18.95 -6.84
N TRP A 347 1.63 19.00 -5.54
CA TRP A 347 1.77 20.22 -4.76
C TRP A 347 3.23 20.69 -4.75
N GLY A 348 3.44 21.94 -5.18
CA GLY A 348 4.78 22.55 -5.24
C GLY A 348 5.50 22.38 -6.57
N ALA A 349 4.97 21.62 -7.55
CA ALA A 349 5.59 21.44 -8.86
C ALA A 349 5.94 22.77 -9.55
N LEU A 350 5.12 23.80 -9.39
CA LEU A 350 5.35 25.10 -10.03
C LEU A 350 6.37 25.99 -9.28
N ARG A 351 6.99 25.51 -8.19
CA ARG A 351 8.08 26.23 -7.50
C ARG A 351 9.39 26.04 -8.24
N ASP A 352 10.24 27.05 -8.20
CA ASP A 352 11.61 26.92 -8.71
C ASP A 352 12.42 25.97 -7.82
N GLY A 353 13.22 25.10 -8.42
CA GLY A 353 14.01 24.10 -7.69
C GLY A 353 13.20 22.95 -7.10
N PHE A 354 11.95 22.74 -7.54
CA PHE A 354 11.19 21.55 -7.18
C PHE A 354 11.87 20.29 -7.72
N GLU A 355 12.24 19.37 -6.83
CA GLU A 355 12.80 18.06 -7.19
C GLU A 355 11.71 16.98 -7.11
N PRO A 356 11.34 16.34 -8.25
CA PRO A 356 10.36 15.27 -8.25
C PRO A 356 10.83 14.07 -7.41
N SER A 357 10.00 13.66 -6.44
CA SER A 357 10.10 12.35 -5.81
C SER A 357 9.57 11.25 -6.74
N TYR A 358 9.89 9.99 -6.43
CA TYR A 358 9.31 8.83 -7.13
C TYR A 358 7.77 8.86 -7.15
N TYR A 359 7.12 9.36 -6.10
CA TYR A 359 5.65 9.45 -6.02
C TYR A 359 5.04 10.56 -6.85
N SER A 360 5.79 11.64 -7.13
CA SER A 360 5.32 12.79 -7.89
C SER A 360 5.69 12.72 -9.37
N LEU A 361 6.62 11.83 -9.73
CA LEU A 361 7.15 11.72 -11.09
C LEU A 361 6.08 11.25 -12.08
N ASP A 362 5.30 10.24 -11.71
CA ASP A 362 4.23 9.69 -12.56
C ASP A 362 3.14 10.73 -12.85
N ASP A 363 2.74 11.51 -11.83
CA ASP A 363 1.74 12.58 -11.98
C ASP A 363 2.25 13.69 -12.92
N LEU A 364 3.53 14.07 -12.79
CA LEU A 364 4.15 15.09 -13.65
C LEU A 364 4.25 14.63 -15.11
N LEU A 365 4.77 13.42 -15.33
CA LEU A 365 4.88 12.84 -16.67
C LEU A 365 3.51 12.60 -17.29
N GLY A 366 2.53 12.19 -16.48
CA GLY A 366 1.13 12.06 -16.87
C GLY A 366 0.55 13.38 -17.36
N PHE A 367 0.75 14.46 -16.60
CA PHE A 367 0.30 15.80 -16.99
C PHE A 367 0.97 16.29 -18.28
N VAL A 368 2.30 16.20 -18.37
CA VAL A 368 3.06 16.64 -19.55
C VAL A 368 2.64 15.84 -20.80
N SER A 369 2.59 14.52 -20.70
CA SER A 369 2.13 13.64 -21.79
C SER A 369 0.68 13.94 -22.18
N PHE A 370 -0.20 14.32 -21.24
CA PHE A 370 -1.57 14.70 -21.58
C PHE A 370 -1.61 15.92 -22.50
N VAL A 371 -0.88 16.97 -22.16
CA VAL A 371 -0.88 18.18 -22.96
C VAL A 371 -0.19 17.93 -24.31
N ASP A 372 0.99 17.33 -24.31
CA ASP A 372 1.85 17.21 -25.50
C ASP A 372 1.44 16.08 -26.44
N ASP A 373 1.05 14.92 -25.92
CA ASP A 373 0.75 13.74 -26.74
C ASP A 373 -0.75 13.62 -27.06
N ILE A 374 -1.62 14.29 -26.29
CA ILE A 374 -3.08 14.17 -26.45
C ILE A 374 -3.70 15.47 -26.92
N LEU A 375 -3.53 16.57 -26.19
CA LEU A 375 -4.24 17.81 -26.49
C LEU A 375 -3.67 18.52 -27.73
N VAL A 376 -2.36 18.77 -27.76
CA VAL A 376 -1.72 19.50 -28.87
C VAL A 376 -1.92 18.77 -30.22
N PRO A 377 -1.73 17.44 -30.35
CA PRO A 377 -1.99 16.73 -31.60
C PRO A 377 -3.48 16.72 -31.99
N ALA A 378 -4.38 16.87 -31.02
CA ALA A 378 -5.81 17.04 -31.26
C ALA A 378 -6.21 18.47 -31.68
N GLY A 379 -5.26 19.40 -31.73
CA GLY A 379 -5.46 20.80 -32.15
C GLY A 379 -5.66 21.79 -31.01
N TYR A 380 -5.23 21.45 -29.79
CA TYR A 380 -5.14 22.40 -28.68
C TYR A 380 -4.03 23.40 -28.97
N GLU A 381 -4.34 24.69 -28.83
CA GLU A 381 -3.38 25.79 -29.02
C GLU A 381 -3.15 26.46 -27.67
N PRO A 382 -2.02 26.18 -26.99
CA PRO A 382 -1.72 26.80 -25.70
C PRO A 382 -1.54 28.32 -25.82
N THR A 383 -1.99 29.06 -24.81
CA THR A 383 -1.72 30.50 -24.68
C THR A 383 -0.26 30.76 -24.30
N SER A 384 0.18 32.03 -24.36
CA SER A 384 1.55 32.38 -23.96
C SER A 384 1.85 32.03 -22.50
N ASP A 385 0.89 32.23 -21.59
CA ASP A 385 1.07 31.92 -20.17
C ASP A 385 1.03 30.40 -19.92
N GLU A 386 0.24 29.65 -20.70
CA GLU A 386 0.22 28.17 -20.66
C GLU A 386 1.54 27.58 -21.16
N LEU A 387 2.14 28.18 -22.19
CA LEU A 387 3.46 27.78 -22.68
C LEU A 387 4.56 28.02 -21.63
N GLU A 388 4.50 29.12 -20.86
CA GLU A 388 5.44 29.35 -19.75
C GLU A 388 5.34 28.26 -18.67
N VAL A 389 4.13 27.77 -18.38
CA VAL A 389 3.92 26.64 -17.45
C VAL A 389 4.51 25.35 -18.03
N MET A 390 4.23 25.05 -19.30
CA MET A 390 4.76 23.84 -19.94
C MET A 390 6.29 23.88 -20.07
N GLU A 391 6.89 25.03 -20.39
CA GLU A 391 8.35 25.22 -20.44
C GLU A 391 8.98 25.00 -19.06
N HIS A 392 8.37 25.51 -17.99
CA HIS A 392 8.80 25.25 -16.61
C HIS A 392 8.81 23.75 -16.28
N LEU A 393 7.74 23.03 -16.64
CA LEU A 393 7.62 21.58 -16.41
C LEU A 393 8.61 20.78 -17.26
N HIS A 394 8.78 21.12 -18.54
CA HIS A 394 9.77 20.47 -19.43
C HIS A 394 11.20 20.71 -18.95
N GLY A 395 11.47 21.89 -18.39
CA GLY A 395 12.77 22.25 -17.81
C GLY A 395 13.18 21.35 -16.64
N MET A 396 12.23 20.74 -15.92
CA MET A 396 12.55 19.78 -14.84
C MET A 396 13.15 18.46 -15.34
N PHE A 397 12.92 18.13 -16.61
CA PHE A 397 13.36 16.89 -17.24
C PHE A 397 14.50 17.10 -18.24
N SER A 398 15.01 18.33 -18.33
CA SER A 398 16.10 18.71 -19.23
C SER A 398 17.35 18.92 -18.39
N ASP A 399 18.35 18.03 -18.49
CA ASP A 399 19.66 18.26 -17.86
C ASP A 399 20.34 19.52 -18.43
N GLU A 400 21.30 20.09 -17.68
CA GLU A 400 22.06 21.31 -18.03
C GLU A 400 22.75 21.28 -19.42
N ASP A 401 22.79 20.12 -20.10
CA ASP A 401 23.39 19.93 -21.42
C ASP A 401 22.39 19.64 -22.57
N GLY A 402 21.08 19.68 -22.33
CA GLY A 402 20.08 19.69 -23.42
C GLY A 402 19.93 18.37 -24.21
N GLU A 403 20.29 17.23 -23.63
CA GLU A 403 19.91 15.91 -24.17
C GLU A 403 18.71 15.37 -23.38
N ALA A 404 17.59 15.11 -24.08
CA ALA A 404 16.48 14.36 -23.50
C ALA A 404 16.93 12.91 -23.25
N THR A 405 17.19 12.55 -21.99
CA THR A 405 17.56 11.19 -21.64
C THR A 405 16.33 10.30 -21.79
N GLY A 406 16.27 9.59 -22.92
CA GLY A 406 15.49 8.36 -23.06
C GLY A 406 16.13 7.19 -22.29
N GLU A 407 16.47 7.38 -21.01
CA GLU A 407 16.74 6.25 -20.12
C GLU A 407 15.44 5.89 -19.43
N ALA A 408 14.67 5.06 -20.14
CA ALA A 408 13.71 4.20 -19.49
C ALA A 408 14.46 3.43 -18.40
N PHE A 409 14.09 3.69 -17.14
CA PHE A 409 14.47 2.85 -16.01
C PHE A 409 14.05 1.43 -16.39
N GLU A 410 15.00 0.55 -16.71
CA GLU A 410 14.69 -0.84 -17.06
C GLU A 410 13.96 -1.47 -15.86
N PRO A 411 12.68 -1.83 -15.97
CA PRO A 411 12.05 -2.62 -14.93
C PRO A 411 12.74 -3.98 -14.91
N ALA A 412 13.25 -4.36 -13.73
CA ALA A 412 13.80 -5.68 -13.51
C ALA A 412 12.78 -6.75 -13.92
N ASP A 413 13.12 -7.52 -14.95
CA ASP A 413 12.53 -8.80 -15.37
C ASP A 413 11.06 -9.04 -14.96
N ALA A 414 10.13 -8.31 -15.59
CA ALA A 414 8.80 -8.81 -15.79
C ALA A 414 8.79 -9.66 -17.06
N GLU A 415 8.79 -10.99 -16.88
CA GLU A 415 8.47 -11.96 -17.93
C GLU A 415 7.28 -11.43 -18.75
N ALA A 416 7.51 -11.21 -20.06
CA ALA A 416 6.48 -10.80 -20.99
C ALA A 416 5.42 -11.90 -21.09
N ASP A 417 4.31 -11.73 -20.38
CA ASP A 417 3.07 -12.44 -20.69
C ASP A 417 2.45 -11.75 -21.91
N GLU A 418 2.73 -12.31 -23.09
CA GLU A 418 1.96 -12.03 -24.31
C GLU A 418 0.53 -12.56 -24.10
N GLY A 419 -0.30 -11.79 -23.40
CA GLY A 419 -1.59 -12.30 -22.93
C GLY A 419 -2.61 -11.29 -22.42
N ASP A 420 -2.52 -10.00 -22.78
CA ASP A 420 -3.60 -9.05 -22.47
C ASP A 420 -3.89 -8.13 -23.66
N GLU A 421 -4.62 -8.68 -24.64
CA GLU A 421 -5.36 -7.85 -25.59
C GLU A 421 -6.51 -7.17 -24.83
N PRO A 422 -6.70 -5.84 -24.98
CA PRO A 422 -7.88 -5.17 -24.44
C PRO A 422 -9.14 -5.87 -24.96
N PRO A 423 -10.25 -5.95 -24.19
CA PRO A 423 -11.37 -6.86 -24.41
C PRO A 423 -12.27 -6.56 -25.63
N PHE A 424 -11.73 -5.93 -26.68
CA PHE A 424 -12.46 -5.48 -27.85
C PHE A 424 -11.84 -6.03 -29.13
N ASP A 425 -12.38 -7.18 -29.57
CA ASP A 425 -12.21 -7.69 -30.93
C ASP A 425 -12.68 -6.62 -31.94
N ALA A 426 -11.74 -6.09 -32.69
CA ALA A 426 -11.99 -5.32 -33.89
C ALA A 426 -11.88 -6.23 -35.11
N ASP A 427 -12.92 -7.01 -35.41
CA ASP A 427 -13.35 -7.35 -36.78
C ASP A 427 -14.49 -8.38 -36.79
N GLU A 428 -15.70 -7.95 -37.16
CA GLU A 428 -16.55 -8.75 -38.04
C GLU A 428 -17.45 -7.83 -38.87
N ILE A 429 -17.03 -7.62 -40.12
CA ILE A 429 -17.83 -6.98 -41.17
C ILE A 429 -18.91 -7.98 -41.58
N VAL A 430 -20.14 -7.80 -41.08
CA VAL A 430 -21.32 -8.44 -41.70
C VAL A 430 -21.72 -7.59 -42.91
N ALA A 431 -21.42 -8.09 -44.10
CA ALA A 431 -21.91 -7.54 -45.36
C ALA A 431 -23.45 -7.55 -45.41
N PRO A 432 -24.10 -6.55 -46.03
CA PRO A 432 -25.56 -6.49 -46.09
C PRO A 432 -26.11 -7.59 -47.01
N ALA A 433 -26.90 -8.50 -46.43
CA ALA A 433 -27.74 -9.40 -47.20
C ALA A 433 -28.87 -8.59 -47.86
N ALA A 434 -28.80 -8.45 -49.18
CA ALA A 434 -29.92 -8.06 -50.01
C ALA A 434 -30.95 -9.21 -50.07
N MET A 435 -32.21 -8.95 -49.71
CA MET A 435 -33.38 -9.32 -50.52
C MET A 435 -34.72 -8.87 -49.90
N ALA A 436 -35.36 -7.94 -50.63
CA ALA A 436 -36.77 -7.94 -51.04
C ALA A 436 -37.88 -8.37 -50.05
N ALA A 437 -38.67 -7.39 -49.60
CA ALA A 437 -40.01 -7.12 -50.11
C ALA A 437 -40.47 -5.72 -49.68
#